data_AF-A0ABD5P484-F1
#
_entry.id   AF-A0ABD5P484-F1
#
_cell.length_a   1.000
_cell.length_b   1.000
_cell.length_c   1.000
_cell.angle_alpha   90.00
_cell.angle_beta   90.00
_cell.angle_gamma   90.00
#
_symmetry.space_group_name_H-M   'P 1'
#
loop_
_entity.id
_entity.type
_entity.pdbx_description
1 polymer ?
#
loop_
_entity_poly.entity_id
_entity_poly.type
_entity_poly.pdbx_seq_one_letter_code
_entity_poly.pdbx_strand_id
1 'polypeptide(L)'
;MSERRETFRHGLTVGGVAMLAGMGLLLFAFGVPGDLESLATIGVLTLVALALLLAGLRERISLGVVTVPWTRLAALALGSVAFFLGVGGLVALLEGSATVWTLLLLVVVPYAAWLAVECWVGGRYLDRETFALE
;
A
#
# COMPACT_ATOMS: atom_id res chain seq x y z
N MET A 1 10.74 -15.19 15.16
CA MET A 1 9.68 -14.76 14.23
C MET A 1 8.87 -15.96 13.76
N SER A 2 7.54 -15.85 13.75
CA SER A 2 6.65 -16.87 13.19
C SER A 2 6.67 -16.83 11.65
N GLU A 3 6.57 -18.00 11.00
CA GLU A 3 6.60 -18.16 9.54
C GLU A 3 5.55 -17.30 8.82
N ARG A 4 4.38 -17.11 9.45
CA ARG A 4 3.30 -16.24 8.96
C ARG A 4 3.69 -14.77 8.93
N ARG A 5 4.39 -14.26 9.95
CA ARG A 5 4.85 -12.87 10.02
C ARG A 5 5.86 -12.57 8.92
N GLU A 6 6.78 -13.49 8.68
CA GLU A 6 7.76 -13.37 7.61
C GLU A 6 7.08 -13.32 6.24
N THR A 7 6.13 -14.23 5.99
CA THR A 7 5.36 -14.26 4.74
C THR A 7 4.59 -12.95 4.54
N PHE A 8 3.95 -12.41 5.57
CA PHE A 8 3.22 -11.16 5.49
C PHE A 8 4.14 -9.96 5.20
N ARG A 9 5.27 -9.86 5.92
CA ARG A 9 6.26 -8.79 5.70
C ARG A 9 6.93 -8.89 4.34
N HIS A 10 7.17 -10.11 3.86
CA HIS A 10 7.66 -10.34 2.51
C HIS A 10 6.62 -9.87 1.48
N GLY A 11 5.34 -10.16 1.69
CA GLY A 11 4.24 -9.65 0.85
C GLY A 11 4.20 -8.12 0.78
N LEU A 12 4.36 -7.42 1.91
CA LEU A 12 4.45 -5.95 1.93
C LEU A 12 5.67 -5.44 1.15
N THR A 13 6.82 -6.10 1.32
CA THR A 13 8.06 -5.75 0.62
C THR A 13 7.89 -5.91 -0.90
N VAL A 14 7.38 -7.06 -1.34
CA VAL A 14 7.11 -7.36 -2.75
C VAL A 14 6.10 -6.38 -3.32
N GLY A 15 5.02 -6.06 -2.59
CA GLY A 15 4.04 -5.07 -3.00
C GLY A 15 4.64 -3.68 -3.19
N GLY A 16 5.46 -3.21 -2.24
CA GLY A 16 6.17 -1.94 -2.35
C GLY A 16 7.14 -1.89 -3.55
N VAL A 17 7.93 -2.95 -3.75
CA VAL A 17 8.84 -3.06 -4.90
C VAL A 17 8.07 -3.06 -6.23
N ALA A 18 7.01 -3.86 -6.34
CA ALA A 18 6.21 -3.94 -7.55
C ALA A 18 5.55 -2.60 -7.90
N MET A 19 5.07 -1.85 -6.89
CA MET A 19 4.47 -0.54 -7.08
C MET A 19 5.50 0.50 -7.55
N LEU A 20 6.69 0.54 -6.95
CA LEU A 20 7.78 1.41 -7.40
C LEU A 20 8.25 1.06 -8.81
N ALA A 21 8.42 -0.23 -9.12
CA ALA A 21 8.83 -0.69 -10.43
C ALA A 21 7.78 -0.35 -11.50
N GLY A 22 6.49 -0.57 -11.21
CA GLY A 22 5.40 -0.23 -12.11
C GLY A 22 5.34 1.28 -12.41
N MET A 23 5.50 2.11 -11.38
CA MET A 23 5.54 3.56 -11.56
C MET A 23 6.78 4.03 -12.33
N GLY A 24 7.96 3.47 -12.03
CA GLY A 24 9.18 3.73 -12.79
C GLY A 24 9.05 3.35 -14.26
N LEU A 25 8.41 2.21 -14.55
CA LEU A 25 8.12 1.76 -15.91
C LEU A 25 7.17 2.71 -16.64
N LEU A 26 6.10 3.16 -15.98
CA LEU A 26 5.15 4.12 -16.57
C LEU A 26 5.83 5.46 -16.87
N LEU A 27 6.63 5.98 -15.94
CA LEU A 27 7.40 7.21 -16.14
C LEU A 27 8.44 7.07 -17.26
N PHE A 28 9.07 5.90 -17.38
CA PHE A 28 9.99 5.62 -18.46
C PHE A 28 9.29 5.54 -19.83
N ALA A 29 8.13 4.90 -19.89
CA ALA A 29 7.38 4.69 -21.13
C ALA A 29 6.66 5.97 -21.63
N PHE A 30 6.10 6.75 -20.72
CA PHE A 30 5.25 7.92 -21.05
C PHE A 30 5.90 9.27 -20.72
N GLY A 31 7.06 9.26 -20.07
CA GLY A 31 7.73 10.47 -19.61
C GLY A 31 7.20 10.98 -18.26
N VAL A 32 7.84 12.03 -17.75
CA VAL A 32 7.38 12.72 -16.54
C VAL A 32 6.32 13.75 -16.93
N PRO A 33 5.12 13.70 -16.33
CA PRO A 33 4.08 14.68 -16.62
C PRO A 33 4.50 16.08 -16.15
N GLY A 34 4.09 17.11 -16.90
CA GLY A 34 4.46 18.51 -16.64
C GLY A 34 3.49 19.25 -15.71
N ASP A 35 2.33 18.67 -15.43
CA ASP A 35 1.31 19.24 -14.58
C ASP A 35 1.54 18.90 -13.09
N LEU A 36 1.25 19.88 -12.23
CA LEU A 36 1.50 19.79 -10.79
C LEU A 36 0.66 18.68 -10.12
N GLU A 37 -0.55 18.44 -10.64
CA GLU A 37 -1.48 17.45 -10.10
C GLU A 37 -0.97 16.01 -10.31
N SER A 38 -0.47 15.68 -11.50
CA SER A 38 0.16 14.39 -11.76
C SER A 38 1.43 14.21 -10.95
N LEU A 39 2.27 15.24 -10.83
CA LEU A 39 3.47 15.18 -9.98
C LEU A 39 3.14 14.95 -8.51
N ALA A 40 2.12 15.62 -7.98
CA ALA A 40 1.64 15.40 -6.62
C ALA A 40 1.14 13.97 -6.42
N THR A 41 0.37 13.44 -7.39
CA THR A 41 -0.14 12.07 -7.37
C THR A 41 0.99 11.04 -7.38
N ILE A 42 1.97 11.19 -8.28
CA ILE A 42 3.17 10.35 -8.34
C ILE A 42 3.95 10.42 -7.03
N GLY A 43 4.10 11.61 -6.46
CA GLY A 43 4.77 11.81 -5.18
C GLY A 43 4.09 11.03 -4.05
N VAL A 44 2.76 11.14 -3.95
CA VAL A 44 1.98 10.42 -2.93
C VAL A 44 2.07 8.90 -3.14
N LEU A 45 1.92 8.41 -4.37
CA LEU A 45 2.03 6.99 -4.67
C LEU A 45 3.45 6.44 -4.36
N THR A 46 4.48 7.25 -4.60
CA THR A 46 5.86 6.92 -4.23
C THR A 46 6.01 6.78 -2.73
N LEU A 47 5.47 7.74 -1.97
CA LEU A 47 5.50 7.69 -0.50
C LEU A 47 4.76 6.46 0.04
N VAL A 48 3.61 6.11 -0.55
CA VAL A 48 2.85 4.91 -0.19
C VAL A 48 3.66 3.63 -0.46
N ALA A 49 4.28 3.54 -1.64
CA ALA A 49 5.10 2.38 -2.00
C ALA A 49 6.33 2.23 -1.10
N LEU A 50 6.99 3.34 -0.76
CA LEU A 50 8.07 3.38 0.21
C LEU A 50 7.61 2.98 1.61
N ALA A 51 6.42 3.42 2.04
CA ALA A 51 5.85 3.04 3.32
C ALA A 51 5.58 1.52 3.41
N LEU A 52 5.06 0.89 2.34
CA LEU A 52 4.92 -0.57 2.25
C LEU A 52 6.27 -1.28 2.35
N LEU A 53 7.25 -0.80 1.58
CA LEU A 53 8.60 -1.36 1.57
C LEU A 53 9.24 -1.28 2.96
N LEU A 54 9.14 -0.12 3.61
CA LEU A 54 9.69 0.10 4.94
C LEU A 54 8.97 -0.73 6.00
N ALA A 55 7.65 -0.90 5.91
CA ALA A 55 6.89 -1.77 6.81
C ALA A 55 7.28 -3.25 6.65
N GLY A 56 7.63 -3.67 5.43
CA GLY A 56 8.16 -5.00 5.17
C GLY A 56 9.58 -5.19 5.73
N LEU A 57 10.45 -4.20 5.59
CA LEU A 57 11.87 -4.31 5.92
C LEU A 57 12.22 -3.96 7.38
N ARG A 58 11.49 -3.06 8.04
CA ARG A 58 11.80 -2.57 9.39
C ARG A 58 10.64 -2.78 10.34
N GLU A 59 10.95 -3.21 11.57
CA GLU A 59 9.94 -3.39 12.61
C GLU A 59 9.51 -2.09 13.28
N ARG A 60 10.45 -1.16 13.44
CA ARG A 60 10.23 0.16 14.00
C ARG A 60 10.92 1.20 13.15
N ILE A 61 10.23 2.29 12.88
CA ILE A 61 10.78 3.43 12.14
C ILE A 61 10.88 4.61 13.10
N SER A 62 12.10 5.08 13.32
CA SER A 62 12.34 6.32 14.05
C SER A 62 12.09 7.52 13.13
N LEU A 63 11.08 8.31 13.47
CA LEU A 63 10.79 9.62 12.88
C LEU A 63 11.31 10.71 13.83
N GLY A 64 12.61 10.67 14.10
CA GLY A 64 13.27 11.53 15.07
C GLY A 64 12.92 11.13 16.51
N VAL A 65 11.96 11.83 17.11
CA VAL A 65 11.58 11.64 18.53
C VAL A 65 10.51 10.56 18.72
N VAL A 66 9.82 10.16 17.66
CA VAL A 66 8.73 9.17 17.70
C VAL A 66 9.15 7.91 16.99
N THR A 67 8.90 6.75 17.60
CA THR A 67 9.02 5.46 16.93
C THR A 67 7.64 4.99 16.48
N VAL A 68 7.49 4.79 15.17
CA VAL A 68 6.25 4.27 14.59
C VAL A 68 6.43 2.78 14.31
N PRO A 69 5.52 1.92 14.81
CA PRO A 69 5.59 0.49 14.52
C PRO A 69 5.20 0.22 13.07
N TRP A 70 5.81 -0.82 12.49
CA TRP A 70 5.56 -1.23 11.11
C TRP A 70 4.07 -1.51 10.83
N THR A 71 3.32 -1.98 11.82
CA THR A 71 1.89 -2.28 11.73
C THR A 71 1.06 -1.04 11.40
N ARG A 72 1.32 0.09 12.07
CA ARG A 72 0.62 1.36 11.79
C ARG A 72 1.00 1.93 10.44
N LEU A 73 2.27 1.79 10.05
CA LEU A 73 2.71 2.23 8.73
C LEU A 73 2.08 1.40 7.60
N ALA A 74 2.04 0.07 7.75
CA ALA A 74 1.38 -0.83 6.83
C ALA A 74 -0.12 -0.50 6.71
N ALA A 75 -0.79 -0.22 7.82
CA ALA A 75 -2.19 0.18 7.83
C ALA A 75 -2.43 1.45 7.01
N LEU A 76 -1.63 2.50 7.23
CA LEU A 76 -1.75 3.76 6.49
C LEU A 76 -1.45 3.58 4.99
N ALA A 77 -0.42 2.80 4.67
CA ALA A 77 -0.03 2.56 3.30
C ALA A 77 -1.10 1.74 2.55
N LEU A 78 -1.57 0.63 3.12
CA LEU A 78 -2.65 -0.19 2.55
C LEU A 78 -3.97 0.58 2.45
N GLY A 79 -4.30 1.39 3.45
CA GLY A 79 -5.47 2.26 3.41
C GLY A 79 -5.39 3.29 2.27
N SER A 80 -4.22 3.88 2.07
CA SER A 80 -3.98 4.79 0.94
C SER A 80 -4.10 4.08 -0.40
N VAL A 81 -3.53 2.88 -0.55
CA VAL A 81 -3.68 2.05 -1.76
C VAL A 81 -5.17 1.78 -2.05
N ALA A 82 -5.92 1.35 -1.03
CA ALA A 82 -7.36 1.09 -1.17
C ALA A 82 -8.12 2.35 -1.59
N PHE A 83 -7.78 3.51 -1.03
CA PHE A 83 -8.39 4.78 -1.37
C PHE A 83 -8.12 5.17 -2.84
N PHE A 84 -6.86 5.19 -3.27
CA PHE A 84 -6.50 5.58 -4.63
C PHE A 84 -7.04 4.60 -5.69
N LEU A 85 -6.97 3.30 -5.44
CA LEU A 85 -7.58 2.30 -6.32
C LEU A 85 -9.11 2.41 -6.35
N GLY A 86 -9.72 2.70 -5.21
CA GLY A 86 -11.17 2.89 -5.10
C GLY A 86 -11.66 4.10 -5.90
N VAL A 87 -10.99 5.25 -5.74
CA VAL A 87 -11.32 6.48 -6.49
C VAL A 87 -11.07 6.27 -7.98
N GLY A 88 -9.88 5.78 -8.36
CA GLY A 88 -9.53 5.55 -9.76
C GLY A 88 -10.44 4.53 -10.44
N GLY A 89 -10.77 3.43 -9.75
CA GLY A 89 -11.70 2.43 -10.27
C GLY A 89 -13.12 2.96 -10.40
N LEU A 90 -13.59 3.82 -9.50
CA LEU A 90 -14.92 4.43 -9.58
C LEU A 90 -15.01 5.39 -10.76
N VAL A 91 -13.99 6.23 -10.96
CA VAL A 91 -13.90 7.13 -12.13
C VAL A 91 -13.90 6.31 -13.43
N ALA A 92 -13.07 5.27 -13.52
CA ALA A 92 -13.01 4.39 -14.67
C ALA A 92 -14.35 3.70 -14.99
N LEU A 93 -15.10 3.29 -13.95
CA LEU A 93 -16.45 2.75 -14.08
C LEU A 93 -17.44 3.78 -14.61
N LEU A 94 -17.39 5.01 -14.11
CA LEU A 94 -18.26 6.12 -14.57
C LEU A 94 -17.96 6.51 -16.02
N GLU A 95 -16.70 6.40 -16.45
CA GLU A 95 -16.27 6.63 -17.83
C GLU A 95 -16.60 5.45 -18.78
N GLY A 96 -17.19 4.35 -18.25
CA GLY A 96 -17.60 3.19 -19.05
C GLY A 96 -16.47 2.22 -19.41
N SER A 97 -15.29 2.34 -18.78
CA SER A 97 -14.13 1.48 -19.02
C SER A 97 -14.15 0.23 -18.12
N ALA A 98 -15.04 -0.72 -18.43
CA ALA A 98 -15.31 -1.88 -17.59
C ALA A 98 -14.39 -3.10 -17.89
N THR A 99 -13.10 -3.00 -17.55
CA THR A 99 -12.16 -4.13 -17.69
C THR A 99 -11.49 -4.49 -16.37
N VAL A 100 -10.23 -4.11 -16.18
CA VAL A 100 -9.40 -4.46 -15.02
C VAL A 100 -9.79 -3.65 -13.78
N TRP A 101 -10.25 -2.41 -13.97
CA TRP A 101 -10.63 -1.51 -12.89
C TRP A 101 -11.76 -2.06 -12.01
N THR A 102 -12.73 -2.74 -12.61
CA THR A 102 -13.83 -3.37 -11.86
C THR A 102 -13.34 -4.46 -10.92
N LEU A 103 -12.38 -5.28 -11.38
CA LEU A 103 -11.76 -6.35 -10.58
C LEU A 103 -10.94 -5.77 -9.43
N LEU A 104 -10.13 -4.73 -9.71
CA LEU A 104 -9.37 -4.02 -8.69
C LEU A 104 -10.30 -3.41 -7.63
N LEU A 105 -11.41 -2.79 -8.06
CA LEU A 105 -12.35 -2.14 -7.16
C LEU A 105 -13.16 -3.13 -6.32
N LEU A 106 -13.59 -4.26 -6.88
CA LEU A 106 -14.43 -5.23 -6.17
C LEU A 106 -13.63 -6.22 -5.31
N VAL A 107 -12.37 -6.47 -5.62
CA VAL A 107 -11.57 -7.48 -4.92
C VAL A 107 -10.40 -6.86 -4.18
N VAL A 108 -9.56 -6.07 -4.87
CA VAL A 108 -8.31 -5.57 -4.29
C VAL A 108 -8.58 -4.48 -3.26
N VAL A 109 -9.49 -3.54 -3.54
CA VAL A 109 -9.85 -2.47 -2.60
C VAL A 109 -10.41 -3.00 -1.28
N PRO A 110 -11.46 -3.85 -1.24
CA PRO A 110 -11.97 -4.34 0.05
C PRO A 110 -10.96 -5.22 0.77
N TYR A 111 -10.14 -6.00 0.04
CA TYR A 111 -9.08 -6.80 0.65
C TYR A 111 -7.99 -5.92 1.29
N ALA A 112 -7.51 -4.90 0.58
CA ALA A 112 -6.52 -3.95 1.09
C ALA A 112 -7.07 -3.14 2.27
N ALA A 113 -8.33 -2.70 2.22
CA ALA A 113 -8.99 -2.01 3.31
C ALA A 113 -9.13 -2.90 4.55
N TRP A 114 -9.52 -4.16 4.38
CA TRP A 114 -9.59 -5.12 5.48
C TRP A 114 -8.21 -5.37 6.11
N LEU A 115 -7.17 -5.59 5.30
CA LEU A 115 -5.81 -5.73 5.80
C LEU A 115 -5.31 -4.46 6.50
N ALA A 116 -5.68 -3.27 6.01
CA ALA A 116 -5.35 -2.01 6.67
C ALA A 116 -5.96 -1.94 8.09
N VAL A 117 -7.21 -2.37 8.24
CA VAL A 117 -7.90 -2.45 9.54
C VAL A 117 -7.22 -3.48 10.45
N GLU A 118 -6.88 -4.65 9.94
CA GLU A 118 -6.16 -5.69 10.71
C GLU A 118 -4.80 -5.16 11.21
N CYS A 119 -4.03 -4.51 10.34
CA CYS A 119 -2.77 -3.86 10.70
C CYS A 119 -2.96 -2.76 11.76
N TRP A 120 -4.06 -1.99 11.69
CA TRP A 120 -4.35 -0.90 12.63
C TRP A 120 -4.75 -1.40 14.02
N VAL A 121 -5.58 -2.45 14.07
CA VAL A 121 -6.12 -3.02 15.31
C VAL A 121 -5.15 -4.05 15.93
N GLY A 122 -4.14 -4.49 15.18
CA GLY A 122 -3.11 -5.41 15.65
C GLY A 122 -3.48 -6.89 15.52
N GLY A 123 -4.16 -7.26 14.43
CA GLY A 123 -4.57 -8.63 14.14
C GLY A 123 -5.77 -9.06 14.99
N ARG A 124 -6.97 -8.60 14.62
CA ARG A 124 -8.20 -9.04 15.30
C ARG A 124 -8.64 -10.41 14.78
N TYR A 125 -8.56 -10.60 13.47
CA TYR A 125 -8.89 -11.84 12.77
C TYR A 125 -7.63 -12.57 12.28
N LEU A 126 -6.58 -11.84 11.94
CA LEU A 126 -5.25 -12.40 11.75
C LEU A 126 -4.57 -12.58 13.12
N ASP A 127 -3.82 -13.66 13.28
CA ASP A 127 -3.18 -14.03 14.54
C ASP A 127 -2.37 -12.86 15.14
N ARG A 128 -2.66 -12.51 16.40
CA ARG A 128 -2.05 -11.37 17.11
C ARG A 128 -0.53 -11.48 17.18
N GLU A 129 0.02 -12.69 17.22
CA GLU A 129 1.46 -12.92 17.20
C GLU A 129 2.12 -12.42 15.90
N THR A 130 1.36 -12.33 14.81
CA THR A 130 1.82 -11.78 13.53
C THR A 130 2.11 -10.29 13.62
N PHE A 131 1.39 -9.56 14.49
CA PHE A 131 1.47 -8.10 14.64
C PHE A 131 2.14 -7.66 15.94
N ALA A 132 2.52 -8.61 16.80
CA ALA A 132 3.28 -8.33 18.00
C ALA A 132 4.63 -7.68 17.64
N LEU A 133 4.98 -6.62 18.37
CA LEU A 133 6.28 -5.99 18.25
C LEU A 133 7.23 -6.68 19.23
N GLU A 134 8.39 -7.09 18.73
CA GLU A 134 9.50 -7.54 19.56
C GLU A 134 10.33 -6.32 20.04
#